data_AF-A0A1M7Z610-F1
#
_entry.id   AF-A0A1M7Z610-F1
#
_cell.length_a   1.000
_cell.length_b   1.000
_cell.length_c   1.000
_cell.angle_alpha   90.00
_cell.angle_beta   90.00
_cell.angle_gamma   90.00
#
_symmetry.space_group_name_H-M   'P 1'
#
loop_
_entity.id
_entity.type
_entity.pdbx_description
1 polymer ?
#
loop_
_entity_poly.entity_id
_entity_poly.type
_entity_poly.pdbx_seq_one_letter_code
_entity_poly.pdbx_strand_id
1 'polypeptide(L)'
;MTLTRTMVPNGTSAGTRSPHRRAGAAAIGFGAAALGFRAAALGFRVAALGFAVGIAAFATTTLPAAAQADGTAQSPAPSAPQLSRLDQIGPAILGCWRPPAGAEGSQATVMFSLNRSGAVIGKPKLTFVKLVGDEGTQQRFAASVTQAMANCTPLALSPGLGAAIAGEVFTLRFVLENRGA
;
A
#
# COMPACT_ATOMS: atom_id res chain seq x y z
N MET A 1 3.01 51.03 -16.51
CA MET A 1 2.52 49.98 -15.57
C MET A 1 3.74 49.42 -14.85
N THR A 2 3.86 49.78 -13.58
CA THR A 2 5.07 49.67 -12.77
C THR A 2 5.15 48.30 -12.10
N LEU A 3 6.20 47.53 -12.37
CA LEU A 3 6.47 46.22 -11.77
C LEU A 3 7.12 46.41 -10.40
N THR A 4 6.34 46.33 -9.33
CA THR A 4 6.84 46.32 -7.95
C THR A 4 7.32 44.91 -7.59
N ARG A 5 8.63 44.71 -7.70
CA ARG A 5 9.34 43.49 -7.27
C ARG A 5 9.59 43.58 -5.76
N THR A 6 8.71 43.00 -4.93
CA THR A 6 8.96 42.87 -3.48
C THR A 6 9.99 41.78 -3.22
N MET A 7 11.17 42.26 -2.83
CA MET A 7 12.31 41.55 -2.27
C MET A 7 11.90 40.82 -0.97
N VAL A 8 12.06 39.49 -0.93
CA VAL A 8 11.91 38.68 0.30
C VAL A 8 13.31 38.51 0.93
N PRO A 9 13.53 38.96 2.18
CA PRO A 9 14.80 38.81 2.87
C PRO A 9 15.04 37.35 3.30
N ASN A 10 16.23 36.84 2.98
CA ASN A 10 16.72 35.52 3.34
C ASN A 10 17.23 35.57 4.80
N GLY A 11 16.45 34.98 5.71
CA GLY A 11 16.80 34.87 7.13
C GLY A 11 17.83 33.77 7.37
N THR A 12 19.05 34.20 7.67
CA THR A 12 20.18 33.42 8.16
C THR A 12 19.79 32.63 9.42
N SER A 13 19.72 31.31 9.34
CA SER A 13 19.57 30.44 10.51
C SER A 13 20.86 29.67 10.74
N ALA A 14 21.73 30.26 11.56
CA ALA A 14 22.85 29.58 12.20
C ALA A 14 22.30 28.69 13.33
N GLY A 15 22.60 27.39 13.29
CA GLY A 15 22.06 26.42 14.25
C GLY A 15 22.99 25.23 14.45
N THR A 16 24.11 25.51 15.13
CA THR A 16 24.89 24.62 16.01
C THR A 16 24.83 23.10 15.81
N ARG A 17 25.95 22.58 15.31
CA ARG A 17 26.48 21.22 15.37
C ARG A 17 26.40 20.68 16.82
N SER A 18 25.62 19.64 17.07
CA SER A 18 25.56 18.96 18.37
C SER A 18 26.21 17.56 18.29
N PRO A 19 27.17 17.23 19.18
CA PRO A 19 27.99 16.03 19.09
C PRO A 19 27.25 14.76 19.55
N HIS A 20 27.48 13.69 18.80
CA HIS A 20 27.13 12.31 19.15
C HIS A 20 27.52 11.97 20.59
N ARG A 21 26.52 11.84 21.48
CA ARG A 21 26.68 11.15 22.75
C ARG A 21 26.72 9.65 22.52
N ARG A 22 27.80 9.07 23.03
CA ARG A 22 28.11 7.65 23.11
C ARG A 22 27.16 6.93 24.05
N ALA A 23 26.92 5.67 23.69
CA ALA A 23 26.83 4.49 24.55
C ALA A 23 25.88 4.51 25.76
N GLY A 24 24.92 3.58 25.72
CA GLY A 24 24.14 3.17 26.88
C GLY A 24 23.24 1.99 26.51
N ALA A 25 23.83 0.80 26.42
CA ALA A 25 23.08 -0.45 26.35
C ALA A 25 22.30 -0.63 27.66
N ALA A 26 20.97 -0.56 27.60
CA ALA A 26 20.09 -0.93 28.69
C ALA A 26 19.30 -2.16 28.25
N ALA A 27 19.66 -3.29 28.85
CA ALA A 27 18.98 -4.57 28.70
C ALA A 27 17.50 -4.44 29.11
N ILE A 28 16.58 -4.74 28.21
CA ILE A 28 15.17 -4.91 28.53
C ILE A 28 15.02 -6.32 29.09
N GLY A 29 14.93 -6.41 30.41
CA GLY A 29 14.54 -7.63 31.10
C GLY A 29 13.07 -7.94 30.80
N PHE A 30 12.81 -8.94 29.97
CA PHE A 30 11.47 -9.51 29.82
C PHE A 30 11.18 -10.40 31.03
N GLY A 31 10.33 -9.90 31.92
CA GLY A 31 9.76 -10.69 33.01
C GLY A 31 8.97 -11.86 32.45
N ALA A 32 9.44 -13.08 32.75
CA ALA A 32 8.73 -14.31 32.47
C ALA A 32 7.50 -14.42 33.39
N ALA A 33 6.34 -13.99 32.90
CA ALA A 33 5.06 -14.39 33.47
C ALA A 33 4.76 -15.81 32.99
N ALA A 34 4.98 -16.78 33.88
CA ALA A 34 4.67 -18.18 33.69
C ALA A 34 3.17 -18.39 33.46
N LEU A 35 2.74 -18.46 32.19
CA LEU A 35 1.49 -19.08 31.83
C LEU A 35 1.73 -20.60 31.83
N GLY A 36 1.34 -21.23 32.93
CA GLY A 36 1.38 -22.67 33.13
C GLY A 36 0.47 -23.38 32.13
N PHE A 37 0.99 -23.66 30.94
CA PHE A 37 0.41 -24.65 30.03
C PHE A 37 0.98 -26.02 30.40
N ARG A 38 0.19 -26.79 31.17
CA ARG A 38 0.50 -28.19 31.45
C ARG A 38 0.49 -28.97 30.14
N ALA A 39 1.69 -29.29 29.65
CA ALA A 39 1.90 -30.29 28.62
C ALA A 39 1.48 -31.66 29.15
N ALA A 40 0.24 -32.06 28.88
CA ALA A 40 -0.15 -33.46 28.94
C ALA A 40 0.31 -34.10 27.63
N ALA A 41 1.42 -34.83 27.72
CA ALA A 41 1.85 -35.78 26.71
C ALA A 41 0.70 -36.74 26.41
N LEU A 42 -0.02 -36.51 25.31
CA LEU A 42 -0.94 -37.50 24.74
C LEU A 42 -0.09 -38.56 24.02
N GLY A 43 0.54 -39.40 24.84
CA GLY A 43 1.07 -40.68 24.44
C GLY A 43 -0.07 -41.49 23.83
N PHE A 44 -0.01 -41.62 22.51
CA PHE A 44 -0.83 -42.53 21.73
C PHE A 44 -0.63 -43.96 22.26
N ARG A 45 -1.56 -44.42 23.10
CA ARG A 45 -1.74 -45.83 23.44
C ARG A 45 -3.21 -46.18 23.27
N VAL A 46 -3.62 -46.34 22.02
CA VAL A 46 -4.87 -47.03 21.69
C VAL A 46 -4.61 -48.52 21.85
N ALA A 47 -4.70 -49.00 23.08
CA ALA A 47 -4.82 -50.42 23.39
C ALA A 47 -5.89 -50.58 24.47
N ALA A 48 -7.03 -51.11 24.03
CA ALA A 48 -8.01 -51.83 24.84
C ALA A 48 -8.67 -51.07 26.01
N LEU A 49 -9.63 -50.20 25.71
CA LEU A 49 -10.78 -49.96 26.60
C LEU A 49 -12.04 -49.86 25.75
N GLY A 50 -12.93 -50.85 25.94
CA GLY A 50 -14.17 -51.02 25.21
C GLY A 50 -15.12 -49.84 25.41
N PHE A 51 -15.12 -48.93 24.43
CA PHE A 51 -16.22 -48.00 24.24
C PHE A 51 -17.24 -48.65 23.30
N ALA A 52 -18.33 -49.14 23.88
CA ALA A 52 -19.54 -49.49 23.15
C ALA A 52 -20.18 -48.22 22.60
N VAL A 53 -19.61 -47.68 21.51
CA VAL A 53 -20.29 -46.68 20.69
C VAL A 53 -21.24 -47.45 19.77
N GLY A 54 -22.53 -47.28 20.02
CA GLY A 54 -23.59 -47.86 19.20
C GLY A 54 -23.37 -47.52 17.74
N ILE A 55 -23.18 -48.56 16.94
CA ILE A 55 -23.18 -48.50 15.47
C ILE A 55 -24.63 -48.25 15.05
N ALA A 56 -25.05 -46.99 15.08
CA ALA A 56 -26.19 -46.54 14.30
C ALA A 56 -25.75 -46.70 12.83
N ALA A 57 -26.37 -47.65 12.14
CA ALA A 57 -26.21 -47.90 10.73
C ALA A 57 -26.56 -46.64 9.93
N PHE A 58 -25.57 -45.79 9.66
CA PHE A 58 -25.68 -44.81 8.60
C PHE A 58 -25.56 -45.58 7.29
N ALA A 59 -26.72 -45.83 6.70
CA ALA A 59 -26.86 -46.35 5.35
C ALA A 59 -25.86 -45.67 4.43
N THR A 60 -24.91 -46.43 3.90
CA THR A 60 -24.01 -45.99 2.85
C THR A 60 -24.82 -45.87 1.56
N THR A 61 -25.54 -44.77 1.42
CA THR A 61 -26.00 -44.30 0.11
C THR A 61 -24.78 -43.81 -0.63
N THR A 62 -24.28 -44.62 -1.57
CA THR A 62 -23.33 -44.20 -2.59
C THR A 62 -24.01 -43.14 -3.46
N LEU A 63 -23.83 -41.87 -3.09
CA LEU A 63 -24.17 -40.76 -3.97
C LEU A 63 -23.13 -40.70 -5.09
N PRO A 64 -23.53 -40.77 -6.37
CA PRO A 64 -22.58 -40.50 -7.44
C PRO A 64 -22.11 -39.06 -7.31
N ALA A 65 -20.79 -38.87 -7.39
CA ALA A 65 -20.18 -37.56 -7.54
C ALA A 65 -20.68 -36.93 -8.84
N ALA A 66 -21.71 -36.09 -8.76
CA ALA A 66 -22.00 -35.14 -9.81
C ALA A 66 -20.91 -34.07 -9.75
N ALA A 67 -19.86 -34.27 -10.56
CA ALA A 67 -18.94 -33.21 -10.91
C ALA A 67 -19.73 -32.12 -11.64
N GLN A 68 -20.19 -31.12 -10.90
CA GLN A 68 -20.62 -29.86 -11.47
C GLN A 68 -19.35 -29.08 -11.83
N ALA A 69 -18.81 -29.39 -13.01
CA ALA A 69 -17.99 -28.44 -13.72
C ALA A 69 -18.92 -27.33 -14.24
N ASP A 70 -19.36 -26.45 -13.35
CA ASP A 70 -19.84 -25.14 -13.75
C ASP A 70 -18.62 -24.36 -14.24
N GLY A 71 -18.28 -24.63 -15.50
CA GLY A 71 -17.54 -23.72 -16.35
C GLY A 71 -18.39 -22.48 -16.56
N THR A 72 -18.56 -21.69 -15.50
CA THR A 72 -18.84 -20.28 -15.65
C THR A 72 -17.60 -19.72 -16.34
N ALA A 73 -17.69 -19.65 -17.66
CA ALA A 73 -16.94 -18.67 -18.42
C ALA A 73 -17.20 -17.34 -17.71
N GLN A 74 -16.27 -16.95 -16.85
CA GLN A 74 -16.14 -15.58 -16.38
C GLN A 74 -15.93 -14.78 -17.66
N SER A 75 -17.04 -14.29 -18.23
CA SER A 75 -17.00 -13.28 -19.26
C SER A 75 -16.08 -12.20 -18.70
N PRO A 76 -14.93 -11.91 -19.35
CA PRO A 76 -14.01 -10.93 -18.81
C PRO A 76 -14.82 -9.65 -18.61
N ALA A 77 -14.88 -9.19 -17.37
CA ALA A 77 -15.48 -7.90 -17.05
C ALA A 77 -14.95 -6.90 -18.07
N PRO A 78 -15.78 -5.98 -18.60
CA PRO A 78 -15.35 -5.03 -19.61
C PRO A 78 -14.04 -4.40 -19.13
N SER A 79 -12.95 -4.77 -19.80
CA SER A 79 -11.61 -4.31 -19.45
C SER A 79 -11.69 -2.80 -19.42
N ALA A 80 -11.33 -2.19 -18.29
CA ALA A 80 -11.27 -0.74 -18.20
C ALA A 80 -10.53 -0.20 -19.44
N PRO A 81 -11.03 0.88 -20.08
CA PRO A 81 -10.48 1.36 -21.34
C PRO A 81 -8.97 1.47 -21.24
N GLN A 82 -8.26 0.84 -22.18
CA GLN A 82 -6.81 0.83 -22.13
C GLN A 82 -6.25 2.23 -22.35
N LEU A 83 -5.33 2.62 -21.47
CA LEU A 83 -4.56 3.85 -21.57
C LEU A 83 -3.59 3.69 -22.74
N SER A 84 -3.81 4.45 -23.80
CA SER A 84 -3.01 4.37 -25.03
C SER A 84 -2.14 5.60 -25.27
N ARG A 85 -2.26 6.62 -24.41
CA ARG A 85 -1.51 7.87 -24.52
C ARG A 85 -0.85 8.24 -23.19
N LEU A 86 0.31 8.90 -23.27
CA LEU A 86 1.10 9.29 -22.11
C LEU A 86 0.36 10.30 -21.21
N ASP A 87 -0.38 11.25 -21.78
CA ASP A 87 -1.12 12.26 -21.02
C ASP A 87 -2.28 11.69 -20.18
N GLN A 88 -2.69 10.45 -20.44
CA GLN A 88 -3.77 9.79 -19.68
C GLN A 88 -3.25 9.18 -18.37
N ILE A 89 -1.95 8.91 -18.25
CA ILE A 89 -1.35 8.22 -17.10
C ILE A 89 -1.50 9.05 -15.82
N GLY A 90 -1.13 10.33 -15.87
CA GLY A 90 -1.20 11.23 -14.71
C GLY A 90 -2.62 11.35 -14.14
N PRO A 91 -3.62 11.72 -14.97
CA PRO A 91 -5.02 11.77 -14.56
C PRO A 91 -5.56 10.43 -14.05
N ALA A 92 -5.18 9.31 -14.66
CA ALA A 92 -5.59 7.99 -14.19
C ALA A 92 -5.10 7.71 -12.76
N ILE A 93 -3.83 7.97 -12.47
CA ILE A 93 -3.26 7.80 -11.13
C ILE A 93 -3.90 8.77 -10.13
N LEU A 94 -4.04 10.05 -10.51
CA LEU A 94 -4.64 11.07 -9.65
C LEU A 94 -6.12 10.79 -9.37
N GLY A 95 -6.85 10.17 -10.30
CA GLY A 95 -8.24 9.74 -10.10
C GLY A 95 -8.41 8.65 -9.04
N CYS A 96 -7.38 7.85 -8.76
CA CYS A 96 -7.39 6.87 -7.67
C CYS A 96 -7.05 7.48 -6.30
N TRP A 97 -6.47 8.67 -6.28
CA TRP A 97 -5.96 9.27 -5.05
C TRP A 97 -7.09 9.76 -4.16
N ARG A 98 -7.01 9.39 -2.89
CA ARG A 98 -7.96 9.78 -1.83
C ARG A 98 -7.21 10.63 -0.81
N PRO A 99 -7.25 11.97 -0.93
CA PRO A 99 -6.52 12.85 -0.03
C PRO A 99 -7.11 12.78 1.39
N PRO A 100 -6.27 12.84 2.45
CA PRO A 100 -6.77 12.93 3.81
C PRO A 100 -7.29 14.35 4.11
N ALA A 101 -8.32 14.43 4.95
CA ALA A 101 -8.82 15.70 5.47
C ALA A 101 -7.78 16.40 6.38
N GLY A 102 -7.77 17.73 6.38
CA GLY A 102 -6.88 18.54 7.21
C GLY A 102 -5.49 18.78 6.60
N ALA A 103 -5.20 18.18 5.45
CA ALA A 103 -3.94 18.35 4.72
C ALA A 103 -4.02 19.41 3.62
N GLU A 104 -5.07 20.24 3.59
CA GLU A 104 -5.30 21.26 2.56
C GLU A 104 -4.09 22.21 2.44
N GLY A 105 -3.66 22.47 1.21
CA GLY A 105 -2.43 23.20 0.89
C GLY A 105 -1.18 22.32 0.78
N SER A 106 -1.27 21.03 1.12
CA SER A 106 -0.16 20.07 0.99
C SER A 106 0.09 19.70 -0.47
N GLN A 107 1.36 19.48 -0.79
CA GLN A 107 1.85 19.16 -2.13
C GLN A 107 2.99 18.13 -2.02
N ALA A 108 3.00 17.15 -2.91
CA ALA A 108 4.10 16.21 -3.05
C ALA A 108 4.41 15.97 -4.53
N THR A 109 5.67 15.68 -4.84
CA THR A 109 6.07 15.15 -6.16
C THR A 109 6.67 13.77 -5.96
N VAL A 110 6.17 12.82 -6.73
CA VAL A 110 6.60 11.42 -6.70
C VAL A 110 7.34 11.12 -8.00
N MET A 111 8.49 10.49 -7.88
CA MET A 111 9.25 9.90 -8.96
C MET A 111 9.10 8.38 -8.94
N PHE A 112 8.73 7.78 -10.08
CA PHE A 112 8.48 6.36 -10.22
C PHE A 112 8.73 5.89 -11.65
N SER A 113 8.83 4.59 -11.86
CA SER A 113 8.89 3.98 -13.20
C SER A 113 7.80 2.94 -13.35
N LEU A 114 7.31 2.75 -14.57
CA LEU A 114 6.33 1.72 -14.90
C LEU A 114 6.98 0.63 -15.75
N ASN A 115 6.53 -0.61 -15.58
CA ASN A 115 6.88 -1.70 -16.48
C ASN A 115 5.90 -1.77 -17.66
N ARG A 116 6.12 -2.71 -18.58
CA ARG A 116 5.24 -2.94 -19.74
C ARG A 116 3.79 -3.28 -19.34
N SER A 117 3.58 -3.90 -18.19
CA SER A 117 2.25 -4.25 -17.68
C SER A 117 1.57 -3.11 -16.90
N GLY A 118 2.18 -1.93 -16.82
CA GLY A 118 1.64 -0.79 -16.06
C GLY A 118 1.80 -0.91 -14.55
N ALA A 119 2.57 -1.87 -14.04
CA ALA A 119 2.94 -1.96 -12.64
C ALA A 119 4.14 -1.06 -12.32
N VAL A 120 4.19 -0.53 -11.10
CA VAL A 120 5.33 0.28 -10.65
C VAL A 120 6.56 -0.61 -10.45
N ILE A 121 7.69 -0.13 -10.98
CA ILE A 121 9.01 -0.72 -10.76
C ILE A 121 9.66 -0.06 -9.55
N GLY A 122 10.05 -0.88 -8.58
CA GLY A 122 10.73 -0.40 -7.38
C GLY A 122 9.82 0.38 -6.44
N LYS A 123 10.42 1.23 -5.60
CA LYS A 123 9.70 2.07 -4.62
C LYS A 123 9.53 3.48 -5.17
N PRO A 124 8.29 4.00 -5.29
CA PRO A 124 8.07 5.42 -5.58
C PRO A 124 8.80 6.30 -4.57
N LYS A 125 9.54 7.29 -5.06
CA LYS A 125 10.30 8.22 -4.22
C LYS A 125 9.61 9.57 -4.20
N LEU A 126 9.35 10.10 -3.01
CA LEU A 126 8.93 11.48 -2.82
C LEU A 126 10.15 12.39 -3.03
N THR A 127 10.18 13.15 -4.11
CA THR A 127 11.29 14.05 -4.46
C THR A 127 11.06 15.48 -3.98
N PHE A 128 9.80 15.86 -3.77
CA PHE A 128 9.41 17.13 -3.19
C PHE A 128 8.22 16.91 -2.26
N VAL A 129 8.24 17.55 -1.10
CA VAL A 129 7.12 17.51 -0.15
C VAL A 129 6.98 18.88 0.51
N LYS A 130 5.77 19.42 0.48
CA LYS A 130 5.31 20.56 1.27
C LYS A 130 4.06 20.10 2.01
N LEU A 131 4.14 19.95 3.32
CA LEU A 131 3.01 19.45 4.12
C LEU A 131 2.45 20.56 5.01
N VAL A 132 1.15 20.52 5.22
CA VAL A 132 0.40 21.39 6.14
C VAL A 132 -0.24 20.49 7.21
N GLY A 133 -0.37 21.03 8.42
CA GLY A 133 -0.98 20.33 9.56
C GLY A 133 0.04 19.70 10.52
N ASP A 134 -0.48 19.01 11.53
CA ASP A 134 0.29 18.26 12.53
C ASP A 134 0.97 17.03 11.94
N GLU A 135 1.94 16.45 12.65
CA GLU A 135 2.73 15.30 12.18
C GLU A 135 1.85 14.11 11.73
N GLY A 136 0.75 13.83 12.42
CA GLY A 136 -0.17 12.77 12.04
C GLY A 136 -0.87 13.05 10.71
N THR A 137 -1.25 14.31 10.46
CA THR A 137 -1.80 14.76 9.17
C THR A 137 -0.76 14.68 8.05
N GLN A 138 0.47 15.11 8.33
CA GLN A 138 1.60 15.03 7.40
C GLN A 138 1.90 13.58 6.97
N GLN A 139 1.96 12.66 7.94
CA GLN A 139 2.18 11.24 7.68
C GLN A 139 1.03 10.62 6.87
N ARG A 140 -0.22 10.95 7.20
CA ARG A 140 -1.40 10.50 6.43
C ARG A 140 -1.37 10.99 4.99
N PHE A 141 -0.92 12.23 4.75
CA PHE A 141 -0.79 12.75 3.38
C PHE A 141 0.26 11.96 2.59
N ALA A 142 1.47 11.78 3.13
CA ALA A 142 2.51 11.00 2.47
C ALA A 142 2.10 9.53 2.21
N ALA A 143 1.39 8.92 3.17
CA ALA A 143 0.84 7.58 3.03
C ALA A 143 -0.25 7.51 1.94
N SER A 144 -1.13 8.51 1.86
CA SER A 144 -2.18 8.56 0.82
C SER A 144 -1.61 8.59 -0.59
N VAL A 145 -0.47 9.27 -0.78
CA VAL A 145 0.22 9.38 -2.07
C VAL A 145 0.81 8.04 -2.49
N THR A 146 1.51 7.34 -1.58
CA THR A 146 2.07 6.01 -1.88
C THR A 146 0.99 4.95 -2.04
N GLN A 147 -0.10 5.03 -1.26
CA GLN A 147 -1.27 4.17 -1.42
C GLN A 147 -2.00 4.40 -2.74
N ALA A 148 -2.09 5.64 -3.23
CA ALA A 148 -2.69 5.91 -4.55
C ALA A 148 -1.92 5.18 -5.65
N MET A 149 -0.59 5.24 -5.63
CA MET A 149 0.25 4.50 -6.58
C MET A 149 -0.03 3.00 -6.49
N ALA A 150 0.00 2.43 -5.28
CA ALA A 150 -0.20 0.99 -5.07
C ALA A 150 -1.60 0.51 -5.49
N ASN A 151 -2.65 1.25 -5.13
CA ASN A 151 -4.03 0.86 -5.40
C ASN A 151 -4.45 1.06 -6.87
N CYS A 152 -3.77 1.95 -7.59
CA CYS A 152 -4.08 2.26 -8.98
C CYS A 152 -3.26 1.42 -9.97
N THR A 153 -2.21 0.73 -9.49
CA THR A 153 -1.36 -0.13 -10.32
C THR A 153 -1.70 -1.61 -10.13
N PRO A 154 -1.68 -2.44 -11.19
CA PRO A 154 -1.22 -2.14 -12.54
C PRO A 154 -2.21 -1.30 -13.37
N LEU A 155 -1.69 -0.27 -14.03
CA LEU A 155 -2.48 0.52 -14.99
C LEU A 155 -2.78 -0.32 -16.24
N ALA A 156 -4.01 -0.23 -16.75
CA ALA A 156 -4.42 -0.90 -17.98
C ALA A 156 -3.80 -0.22 -19.22
N LEU A 157 -2.50 -0.39 -19.45
CA LEU A 157 -1.80 0.20 -20.59
C LEU A 157 -2.07 -0.60 -21.88
N SER A 158 -2.13 0.09 -23.02
CA SER A 158 -2.09 -0.59 -24.31
C SER A 158 -0.70 -1.23 -24.55
N PRO A 159 -0.60 -2.32 -25.32
CA PRO A 159 0.68 -2.97 -25.58
C PRO A 159 1.74 -2.04 -26.17
N GLY A 160 1.33 -1.15 -27.08
CA GLY A 160 2.21 -0.16 -27.70
C GLY A 160 2.73 0.88 -26.71
N LEU A 161 1.85 1.43 -25.88
CA LEU A 161 2.26 2.41 -24.86
C LEU A 161 3.15 1.76 -23.80
N GLY A 162 2.75 0.61 -23.27
CA GLY A 162 3.51 -0.11 -22.25
C GLY A 162 4.91 -0.49 -22.74
N ALA A 163 5.08 -0.85 -24.01
CA ALA A 163 6.40 -1.10 -24.59
C ALA A 163 7.24 0.17 -24.73
N ALA A 164 6.62 1.30 -25.06
CA ALA A 164 7.32 2.58 -25.27
C ALA A 164 7.79 3.24 -23.96
N ILE A 165 7.09 3.01 -22.84
CA ILE A 165 7.41 3.66 -21.55
C ILE A 165 8.05 2.75 -20.51
N ALA A 166 8.22 1.45 -20.82
CA ALA A 166 8.72 0.49 -19.85
C ALA A 166 10.14 0.89 -19.36
N GLY A 167 10.27 1.12 -18.06
CA GLY A 167 11.53 1.52 -17.43
C GLY A 167 11.78 3.03 -17.44
N GLU A 168 10.95 3.82 -18.10
CA GLU A 168 11.05 5.29 -18.09
C GLU A 168 10.73 5.85 -16.70
N VAL A 169 11.41 6.93 -16.33
CA VAL A 169 11.19 7.63 -15.06
C VAL A 169 10.16 8.73 -15.25
N PHE A 170 9.06 8.62 -14.53
CA PHE A 170 7.98 9.60 -14.48
C PHE A 170 8.03 10.42 -13.20
N THR A 171 7.56 11.65 -13.30
CA THR A 171 7.28 12.50 -12.13
C THR A 171 5.81 12.90 -12.14
N LEU A 172 5.15 12.73 -10.99
CA LEU A 172 3.74 13.10 -10.81
C LEU A 172 3.60 13.97 -9.56
N ARG A 173 2.87 15.07 -9.71
CA ARG A 173 2.62 16.01 -8.63
C ARG A 173 1.23 15.80 -8.05
N PHE A 174 1.18 15.61 -6.75
CA PHE A 174 -0.03 15.54 -5.94
C PHE A 174 -0.20 16.88 -5.24
N VAL A 175 -1.33 17.54 -5.46
CA VAL A 175 -1.65 18.84 -4.86
C VAL A 175 -3.03 18.71 -4.24
N LEU A 176 -3.15 19.10 -2.98
CA LEU A 176 -4.45 19.27 -2.34
C LEU A 176 -4.65 20.76 -2.15
N GLU A 177 -5.47 21.38 -2.99
CA GLU A 177 -5.76 22.81 -2.93
C GLU A 177 -6.48 23.17 -1.62
N ASN A 178 -6.08 24.29 -1.02
CA ASN A 178 -6.85 24.88 0.07
C ASN A 178 -7.97 25.75 -0.52
N ARG A 179 -9.18 25.21 -0.60
CA ARG A 179 -10.36 25.93 -1.11
C ARG A 179 -10.94 26.97 -0.14
N GLY A 180 -10.26 27.27 0.98
CA GLY A 180 -10.71 28.21 2.00
C GLY A 180 -9.71 29.33 2.32
N ALA A 181 -8.82 29.67 1.38
CA ALA A 181 -7.85 30.76 1.51
C ALA A 181 -8.18 31.93 0.57
#